data_AF-A0A410JSM3-F1
#
_entry.id   AF-A0A410JSM3-F1
#
_cell.length_a   1.000
_cell.length_b   1.000
_cell.length_c   1.000
_cell.angle_alpha   90.00
_cell.angle_beta   90.00
_cell.angle_gamma   90.00
#
_symmetry.space_group_name_H-M   'P 1'
#
loop_
_entity.id
_entity.type
_entity.pdbx_description
1 polymer ?
#
loop_
_entity_poly.entity_id
_entity_poly.type
_entity_poly.pdbx_seq_one_letter_code
_entity_poly.pdbx_strand_id
1 'polypeptide(L)' 'MKDYSNRFIIISTLIAVVGLYLFFLKKEEVTQELAIMNALGGGAGMAIGLIIYRKILRNTKS' A
#
# COMPACT_ATOMS: atom_id res chain seq x y z
N MET A 1 -17.88 -3.83 -11.83
CA MET A 1 -16.69 -3.37 -11.08
C MET A 1 -15.70 -2.82 -12.08
N LYS A 2 -15.45 -1.52 -12.06
CA LYS A 2 -14.48 -0.85 -12.95
C LYS A 2 -13.08 -1.27 -12.51
N ASP A 3 -12.21 -1.61 -13.47
CA ASP A 3 -10.77 -1.76 -13.22
C ASP A 3 -10.26 -0.51 -12.49
N TYR A 4 -9.50 -0.69 -11.42
CA TYR A 4 -8.83 0.43 -10.78
C TYR A 4 -7.76 0.97 -11.74
N SER A 5 -7.81 2.27 -12.01
CA SER A 5 -6.80 2.92 -12.85
C SER A 5 -5.43 2.84 -12.15
N ASN A 6 -4.35 2.81 -12.93
CA ASN A 6 -3.00 2.83 -12.37
C ASN A 6 -2.79 4.07 -11.46
N ARG A 7 -3.45 5.19 -11.78
CA ARG A 7 -3.46 6.41 -10.96
C ARG A 7 -4.05 6.16 -9.58
N PHE A 8 -5.15 5.41 -9.50
CA PHE A 8 -5.77 5.05 -8.23
C PHE A 8 -4.81 4.21 -7.37
N ILE A 9 -4.17 3.19 -7.96
CA ILE A 9 -3.22 2.32 -7.26
C ILE A 9 -2.09 3.18 -6.67
N ILE A 10 -1.46 4.03 -7.48
CA ILE A 10 -0.35 4.91 -7.05
C ILE A 10 -0.80 5.82 -5.89
N ILE A 11 -1.94 6.49 -6.02
CA ILE A 11 -2.46 7.39 -4.98
C ILE A 11 -2.75 6.62 -3.69
N SER A 12 -3.40 5.46 -3.78
CA SER A 12 -3.71 4.63 -2.61
C SER A 12 -2.46 4.13 -1.90
N THR A 13 -1.42 3.74 -2.66
CA THR A 13 -0.12 3.34 -2.11
C THR A 13 0.57 4.50 -1.40
N LEU A 14 0.60 5.70 -2.01
CA LEU A 14 1.20 6.88 -1.38
C LEU A 14 0.50 7.26 -0.07
N ILE A 15 -0.83 7.24 -0.07
CA ILE A 15 -1.61 7.51 1.14
C ILE A 15 -1.30 6.47 2.22
N ALA A 16 -1.19 5.19 1.86
CA ALA A 16 -0.86 4.13 2.79
C ALA A 16 0.55 4.28 3.39
N VAL A 17 1.56 4.65 2.58
CA VAL A 17 2.91 4.91 3.07
C VAL A 17 2.89 6.05 4.10
N VAL A 18 2.26 7.18 3.76
CA VAL A 18 2.18 8.33 4.67
C VAL A 18 1.43 7.98 5.95
N GLY A 19 0.28 7.29 5.83
CA GLY A 19 -0.51 6.86 6.98
C GLY A 19 0.24 5.92 7.90
N LEU A 20 0.95 4.93 7.35
CA LEU A 20 1.78 4.00 8.12
C LEU A 20 2.97 4.71 8.77
N TYR A 21 3.62 5.63 8.07
CA TYR A 21 4.72 6.41 8.63
C TYR A 21 4.27 7.23 9.84
N LEU A 22 3.16 7.96 9.72
CA LEU A 22 2.57 8.71 10.83
C LEU A 22 2.11 7.80 11.98
N PHE A 23 1.63 6.60 11.67
CA PHE A 23 1.27 5.60 12.68
C PHE A 23 2.51 5.13 13.46
N PHE A 24 3.60 4.80 12.77
CA PHE A 24 4.84 4.35 13.40
C PHE A 24 5.57 5.46 14.16
N LEU A 25 5.49 6.72 13.72
CA LEU A 25 6.04 7.86 14.47
C LEU A 25 5.43 8.04 15.85
N LYS A 26 4.19 7.57 16.07
CA LYS A 26 3.53 7.62 17.39
C LYS A 26 3.92 6.47 18.30
N LYS A 27 4.77 5.54 17.85
CA LYS A 27 5.24 4.40 18.65
C LYS A 27 6.63 4.75 19.21
N GLU A 28 6.72 4.87 20.53
CA GLU A 28 7.98 5.20 21.23
C GLU A 28 9.10 4.18 20.97
N GLU A 29 8.75 2.94 20.63
CA GLU A 29 9.69 1.84 20.38
C GLU A 29 10.26 1.82 18.95
N VAL A 30 9.79 2.70 18.06
CA VAL A 30 10.13 2.64 16.63
C VAL A 30 11.04 3.81 16.26
N THR A 31 12.29 3.51 15.88
CA THR A 31 13.20 4.52 15.35
C THR A 31 12.66 5.10 14.04
N GLN A 32 13.06 6.34 13.69
CA GLN A 32 12.61 6.97 12.44
C GLN A 32 12.97 6.13 11.20
N GLU A 33 14.15 5.52 11.17
CA GLU A 33 14.56 4.62 10.08
C GLU A 33 13.64 3.41 9.98
N LEU A 34 13.32 2.78 11.11
CA LEU A 34 12.43 1.62 11.16
C LEU A 34 10.99 2.00 10.75
N ALA A 35 10.52 3.19 11.15
CA ALA A 35 9.22 3.72 10.74
C ALA A 35 9.15 3.91 9.21
N ILE A 36 10.19 4.47 8.60
CA ILE A 36 10.28 4.64 7.14
C ILE A 36 10.31 3.28 6.44
N MET A 37 11.15 2.36 6.89
CA MET A 37 11.24 1.01 6.32
C MET A 37 9.90 0.27 6.37
N ASN A 38 9.22 0.30 7.51
CA ASN A 38 7.92 -0.34 7.68
C ASN A 38 6.84 0.33 6.82
N ALA A 39 6.84 1.66 6.72
CA ALA A 39 5.90 2.39 5.88
C ALA A 39 6.09 2.08 4.39
N LEU A 40 7.34 2.05 3.92
CA LEU A 40 7.69 1.66 2.55
C LEU A 40 7.31 0.21 2.26
N GLY A 41 7.61 -0.71 3.19
CA GLY A 41 7.24 -2.12 3.09
C GLY A 41 5.72 -2.32 3.00
N GLY A 42 4.95 -1.64 3.86
CA GLY A 42 3.49 -1.68 3.82
C GLY A 42 2.91 -1.07 2.55
N GLY A 43 3.47 0.04 2.06
CA GLY A 43 3.11 0.64 0.78
C GLY A 43 3.34 -0.29 -0.41
N ALA A 44 4.52 -0.91 -0.48
CA ALA A 44 4.86 -1.88 -1.50
C ALA A 44 3.93 -3.11 -1.46
N GLY A 45 3.64 -3.61 -0.25
CA GLY A 45 2.67 -4.69 -0.04
C GLY A 45 1.27 -4.35 -0.55
N MET A 46 0.81 -3.12 -0.32
CA MET A 46 -0.49 -2.65 -0.82
C MET A 46 -0.50 -2.56 -2.35
N ALA A 47 0.56 -2.04 -2.97
CA ALA A 47 0.66 -1.97 -4.43
C ALA A 47 0.61 -3.37 -5.07
N ILE A 48 1.39 -4.32 -4.55
CA ILE A 48 1.41 -5.71 -5.00
C ILE A 48 0.03 -6.35 -4.81
N GLY A 49 -0.59 -6.18 -3.64
CA GLY A 49 -1.91 -6.70 -3.33
C GLY A 49 -2.98 -6.21 -4.32
N LEU A 50 -2.98 -4.91 -4.66
CA LEU A 50 -3.92 -4.35 -5.64
C LEU A 50 -3.68 -4.87 -7.05
N ILE A 51 -2.42 -5.10 -7.45
CA ILE A 51 -2.08 -5.71 -8.75
C ILE A 51 -2.57 -7.15 -8.81
N ILE A 52 -2.32 -7.94 -7.77
CA ILE A 52 -2.78 -9.34 -7.69
C ILE A 52 -4.31 -9.40 -7.66
N TYR A 53 -4.96 -8.57 -6.85
CA TYR A 53 -6.42 -8.49 -6.77
C TYR A 53 -7.05 -8.18 -8.12
N ARG A 54 -6.47 -7.23 -8.86
CA ARG A 54 -6.88 -6.92 -10.24
C ARG A 54 -6.74 -8.13 -11.17
N LYS A 55 -5.65 -8.89 -11.04
CA LYS A 55 -5.41 -10.10 -11.84
C LYS A 55 -6.42 -11.22 -11.52
N ILE A 56 -6.68 -11.47 -10.23
CA ILE A 56 -7.64 -12.50 -9.79
C ILE A 56 -9.06 -12.15 -10.27
N LEU A 57 -9.54 -10.93 -10.02
CA LEU A 57 -10.87 -10.50 -10.44
C LEU A 57 -11.10 -10.55 -11.95
N ARG A 58 -10.06 -10.32 -12.75
CA ARG A 58 -10.14 -10.46 -14.21
C ARG A 58 -10.31 -11.92 -14.64
N ASN A 59 -9.63 -12.84 -13.97
CA ASN A 59 -9.72 -14.28 -14.28
C ASN A 59 -11.05 -14.91 -13.83
N THR A 60 -11.72 -14.38 -12.80
CA THR A 60 -13.03 -14.89 -12.35
C THR A 60 -14.22 -14.46 -13.23
N LYS A 61 -13.99 -13.52 -14.16
CA LYS A 61 -15.02 -13.01 -15.08
C LYS A 61 -14.84 -13.50 -16.53
N SER A 62 -13.83 -14.31 -16.79
CA SER A 62 -13.65 -15.03 -18.06
C SER A 62 -14.34 -16.38 -17.99
#